data_AF-A0A4Q2SC40-F1
#
_entry.id   AF-A0A4Q2SC40-F1
#
_cell.length_a   1.000
_cell.length_b   1.000
_cell.length_c   1.000
_cell.angle_alpha   90.00
_cell.angle_beta   90.00
_cell.angle_gamma   90.00
#
_symmetry.space_group_name_H-M   'P 1'
#
loop_
_entity.id
_entity.type
_entity.pdbx_description
1 polymer ?
#
loop_
_entity_poly.entity_id
_entity_poly.type
_entity_poly.pdbx_seq_one_letter_code
_entity_poly.pdbx_strand_id
1 'polypeptide(L)'
;MPSSPSSRTARYAIAMAVSVGTVLFLLLGIGALGIVGDGDRDWVYLAAPAVLLVVALATRFRPQGMAYASGAAAATTVVAGAVAIGLVATDDVAASVPDVVMLTAMYAGLFAVGAWLFARVRASGA
;
A
#
# COMPACT_ATOMS: atom_id res chain seq x y z
N MET A 1 3.78 -36.48 6.27
CA MET A 1 3.00 -35.91 5.15
C MET A 1 2.71 -34.46 5.46
N PRO A 2 3.16 -33.47 4.67
CA PRO A 2 2.76 -32.09 4.89
C PRO A 2 1.25 -31.98 4.61
N SER A 3 0.48 -31.56 5.61
CA SER A 3 -0.95 -31.30 5.46
C SER A 3 -1.15 -30.14 4.48
N SER A 4 -1.88 -30.37 3.39
CA SER A 4 -2.25 -29.33 2.44
C SER A 4 -2.89 -28.16 3.20
N PRO A 5 -2.44 -26.91 2.98
CA PRO A 5 -2.98 -25.76 3.70
C PRO A 5 -4.49 -25.65 3.43
N SER A 6 -5.26 -25.32 4.46
CA SER A 6 -6.69 -25.08 4.30
C SER A 6 -6.92 -23.96 3.27
N SER A 7 -8.04 -24.00 2.55
CA SER A 7 -8.38 -22.97 1.56
C SER A 7 -8.34 -21.55 2.13
N ARG A 8 -8.65 -21.39 3.43
CA ARG A 8 -8.55 -20.12 4.15
C ARG A 8 -7.10 -19.69 4.36
N THR A 9 -6.24 -20.61 4.79
CA THR A 9 -4.80 -20.35 4.98
C THR A 9 -4.16 -19.92 3.66
N ALA A 10 -4.49 -20.60 2.56
CA ALA A 10 -4.01 -20.25 1.23
C ALA A 10 -4.46 -18.83 0.80
N ARG A 11 -5.74 -18.49 0.97
CA ARG A 11 -6.26 -17.15 0.65
C ARG A 11 -5.60 -16.05 1.48
N TYR A 12 -5.36 -16.31 2.76
CA TYR A 12 -4.64 -15.37 3.63
C TYR A 12 -3.19 -15.16 3.18
N ALA A 13 -2.48 -16.24 2.84
CA ALA A 13 -1.11 -16.17 2.34
C ALA A 13 -1.02 -15.35 1.04
N ILE A 14 -1.98 -15.52 0.12
CA ILE A 14 -2.06 -14.72 -1.11
C ILE A 14 -2.28 -13.24 -0.78
N ALA A 15 -3.25 -12.91 0.09
CA ALA A 15 -3.50 -11.53 0.50
C ALA A 15 -2.27 -10.87 1.15
N MET A 16 -1.55 -11.64 1.96
CA MET A 16 -0.31 -11.20 2.60
C MET A 16 0.80 -10.99 1.57
N ALA A 17 0.99 -11.93 0.64
CA ALA A 17 2.00 -11.81 -0.41
C ALA A 17 1.76 -10.58 -1.30
N VAL A 18 0.50 -10.32 -1.66
CA VAL A 18 0.13 -9.10 -2.42
C VAL A 18 0.44 -7.84 -1.63
N SER A 19 0.11 -7.80 -0.34
CA SER A 19 0.34 -6.62 0.51
C SER A 19 1.84 -6.37 0.73
N VAL A 20 2.62 -7.40 1.01
CA VAL A 20 4.08 -7.31 1.16
C VAL A 20 4.72 -6.92 -0.18
N GLY A 21 4.30 -7.54 -1.28
CA GLY A 21 4.76 -7.20 -2.61
C GLY A 21 4.48 -5.74 -2.96
N THR A 22 3.31 -5.21 -2.60
CA THR A 22 2.96 -3.79 -2.78
C THR A 22 3.90 -2.88 -2.01
N VAL A 23 4.19 -3.18 -0.75
CA VAL A 23 5.13 -2.40 0.06
C VAL A 23 6.54 -2.43 -0.52
N LEU A 24 7.04 -3.62 -0.87
CA LEU A 24 8.38 -3.76 -1.46
C LEU A 24 8.47 -3.04 -2.81
N PHE A 25 7.43 -3.13 -3.63
CA PHE A 25 7.36 -2.42 -4.91
C PHE A 25 7.34 -0.91 -4.73
N LEU A 26 6.60 -0.39 -3.74
CA LEU A 26 6.62 1.03 -3.39
C LEU A 26 8.00 1.49 -2.92
N LEU A 27 8.64 0.73 -2.02
CA LEU A 27 9.98 1.05 -1.53
C LEU A 27 11.02 1.04 -2.66
N LEU A 28 10.89 0.11 -3.61
CA LEU A 28 11.70 0.09 -4.82
C LEU A 28 11.41 1.33 -5.70
N GLY A 29 10.14 1.70 -5.86
CA GLY A 29 9.76 2.90 -6.61
C GLY A 29 10.38 4.18 -6.01
N ILE A 30 10.30 4.33 -4.69
CA ILE A 30 10.94 5.45 -3.96
C ILE A 30 12.47 5.41 -4.14
N GLY A 31 13.09 4.26 -3.91
CA GLY A 31 14.56 4.17 -3.89
C GLY A 31 15.24 4.16 -5.27
N ALA A 32 14.56 3.67 -6.31
CA ALA A 32 15.16 3.45 -7.63
C ALA A 32 14.66 4.43 -8.71
N LEU A 33 13.42 4.93 -8.60
CA LEU A 33 12.81 5.74 -9.66
C LEU A 33 12.66 7.21 -9.30
N GLY A 34 12.64 7.58 -8.01
CA GLY A 34 12.32 8.96 -7.61
C GLY A 34 10.88 9.31 -8.01
N ILE A 35 9.90 8.96 -7.18
CA ILE A 35 8.47 9.18 -7.48
C ILE A 35 8.16 10.69 -7.63
N VAL A 36 8.90 11.54 -6.93
CA VAL A 36 8.85 13.00 -6.98
C VAL A 36 10.23 13.56 -7.36
N GLY A 37 10.60 13.45 -8.64
CA GLY A 37 11.80 14.10 -9.20
C GLY A 37 13.10 13.58 -8.59
N ASP A 38 13.92 14.47 -8.00
CA ASP A 38 15.24 14.14 -7.41
C ASP A 38 15.17 13.24 -6.15
N GLY A 39 13.98 12.82 -5.71
CA GLY A 39 13.80 11.87 -4.60
C GLY A 39 13.74 12.49 -3.20
N ASP A 40 14.06 13.78 -3.06
CA ASP A 40 14.06 14.52 -1.79
C ASP A 40 12.69 14.59 -1.09
N ARG A 41 11.60 14.31 -1.81
CA ARG A 41 10.21 14.44 -1.33
C ARG A 41 9.44 13.13 -1.26
N ASP A 42 10.08 12.01 -1.61
CA ASP A 42 9.42 10.70 -1.67
C ASP A 42 9.08 10.13 -0.30
N TRP A 43 9.64 10.70 0.78
CA TRP A 43 9.35 10.33 2.16
C TRP A 43 7.85 10.41 2.50
N VAL A 44 7.08 11.24 1.80
CA VAL A 44 5.62 11.34 1.98
C VAL A 44 4.91 10.00 1.70
N TYR A 45 5.44 9.19 0.78
CA TYR A 45 4.89 7.87 0.46
C TYR A 45 5.29 6.79 1.48
N LEU A 46 6.32 7.02 2.32
CA LEU A 46 6.68 6.12 3.42
C LEU A 46 5.62 6.11 4.54
N ALA A 47 4.73 7.11 4.57
CA ALA A 47 3.60 7.12 5.50
C ALA A 47 2.68 5.91 5.33
N ALA A 48 2.44 5.47 4.09
CA ALA A 48 1.55 4.33 3.81
C ALA A 48 2.05 3.00 4.43
N PRO A 49 3.31 2.54 4.21
CA PRO A 49 3.83 1.34 4.86
C PRO A 49 3.95 1.49 6.38
N ALA A 50 4.24 2.69 6.90
CA ALA A 50 4.26 2.95 8.34
C ALA A 50 2.86 2.76 8.97
N VAL A 51 1.82 3.36 8.38
CA VAL A 51 0.43 3.20 8.81
C VAL A 51 0.00 1.74 8.72
N LEU A 52 0.31 1.07 7.61
CA LEU A 52 0.02 -0.36 7.44
C LEU A 52 0.62 -1.19 8.59
N LEU A 53 1.90 -0.97 8.90
CA LEU A 53 2.60 -1.71 9.95
C LEU A 53 2.00 -1.44 11.33
N VAL A 54 1.72 -0.17 11.67
CA VAL A 54 1.13 0.22 12.96
C VAL A 54 -0.24 -0.44 13.14
N VAL A 55 -1.12 -0.38 12.14
CA VAL A 55 -2.45 -0.97 12.22
C VAL A 55 -2.37 -2.51 12.24
N ALA A 56 -1.46 -3.11 11.48
CA ALA A 56 -1.22 -4.55 11.49
C ALA A 56 -0.74 -5.04 12.87
N LEU A 57 0.19 -4.33 13.50
CA LEU A 57 0.68 -4.62 14.85
C LEU A 57 -0.43 -4.44 15.89
N ALA A 58 -1.16 -3.33 15.85
CA ALA A 58 -2.27 -3.04 16.78
C ALA A 58 -3.37 -4.10 16.70
N THR A 59 -3.61 -4.64 15.51
CA THR A 59 -4.61 -5.68 15.27
C THR A 59 -4.06 -7.10 15.34
N ARG A 60 -2.77 -7.26 15.69
CA ARG A 60 -2.05 -8.53 15.80
C ARG A 60 -2.17 -9.39 14.53
N PHE A 61 -2.10 -8.76 13.35
CA PHE A 61 -2.19 -9.42 12.05
C PHE A 61 -3.48 -10.26 11.86
N ARG A 62 -4.57 -9.91 12.56
CA ARG A 62 -5.86 -10.58 12.35
C ARG A 62 -6.41 -10.21 10.97
N PRO A 63 -7.10 -11.13 10.26
CA PRO A 63 -7.62 -10.87 8.91
C PRO A 63 -8.49 -9.61 8.80
N GLN A 64 -9.33 -9.36 9.82
CA GLN A 64 -10.14 -8.16 9.90
C GLN A 64 -9.29 -6.89 10.03
N GLY A 65 -8.28 -6.95 10.90
CA GLY A 65 -7.34 -5.85 11.11
C GLY A 65 -6.51 -5.54 9.89
N MET A 66 -6.06 -6.57 9.16
CA MET A 66 -5.29 -6.41 7.92
C MET A 66 -6.12 -5.77 6.80
N ALA A 67 -7.43 -6.05 6.72
CA ALA A 67 -8.31 -5.35 5.78
C ALA A 67 -8.36 -3.84 6.09
N TYR A 68 -8.45 -3.46 7.38
CA TYR A 68 -8.37 -2.05 7.79
C TYR A 68 -6.97 -1.46 7.59
N ALA A 69 -5.90 -2.22 7.85
CA ALA A 69 -4.52 -1.77 7.67
C ALA A 69 -4.23 -1.43 6.21
N SER A 70 -4.55 -2.35 5.28
CA SER A 70 -4.39 -2.13 3.85
C SER A 70 -5.32 -1.02 3.34
N GLY A 71 -6.54 -0.92 3.85
CA GLY A 71 -7.46 0.17 3.50
C GLY A 71 -6.96 1.53 3.97
N ALA A 72 -6.44 1.62 5.20
CA ALA A 72 -5.82 2.84 5.74
C ALA A 72 -4.55 3.20 4.96
N ALA A 73 -3.74 2.21 4.56
CA ALA A 73 -2.59 2.44 3.71
C ALA A 73 -2.99 3.02 2.34
N ALA A 74 -4.05 2.48 1.71
CA ALA A 74 -4.59 3.03 0.46
C ALA A 74 -5.02 4.50 0.62
N ALA A 75 -5.77 4.81 1.68
CA ALA A 75 -6.19 6.18 1.97
C ALA A 75 -4.99 7.11 2.23
N THR A 76 -3.98 6.62 2.97
CA THR A 76 -2.75 7.36 3.24
C THR A 76 -2.00 7.66 1.94
N THR A 77 -1.92 6.70 1.02
CA THR A 77 -1.30 6.91 -0.30
C THR A 77 -2.02 7.97 -1.12
N VAL A 78 -3.36 8.03 -1.08
CA VAL A 78 -4.13 9.07 -1.77
C VAL A 78 -3.83 10.46 -1.18
N VAL A 79 -3.79 10.57 0.14
CA VAL A 79 -3.43 11.82 0.82
C VAL A 79 -1.99 12.23 0.49
N ALA A 80 -1.05 11.29 0.51
CA ALA A 80 0.34 11.49 0.11
C ALA A 80 0.44 12.04 -1.33
N GLY A 81 -0.29 11.46 -2.27
CA GLY A 81 -0.34 11.94 -3.65
C GLY A 81 -0.92 13.35 -3.79
N ALA A 82 -1.99 13.66 -3.04
CA ALA A 82 -2.56 15.01 -3.04
C ALA A 82 -1.56 16.06 -2.52
N VAL A 83 -0.80 15.74 -1.48
CA VAL A 83 0.29 16.59 -0.97
C VAL A 83 1.41 16.72 -2.01
N ALA A 84 1.81 15.62 -2.65
CA ALA A 84 2.84 15.63 -3.68
C ALA A 84 2.46 16.52 -4.87
N ILE A 85 1.20 16.46 -5.33
CA ILE A 85 0.69 17.32 -6.41
C ILE A 85 0.80 18.80 -6.02
N GLY A 86 0.45 19.15 -4.77
CA GLY A 86 0.58 20.53 -4.27
C GLY A 86 2.03 21.03 -4.28
N LEU A 87 3.00 20.17 -3.95
CA LEU A 87 4.43 20.49 -3.96
C LEU A 87 4.99 20.60 -5.39
N VAL A 88 4.54 19.75 -6.31
CA VAL A 88 4.95 19.79 -7.73
C VAL A 88 4.42 21.03 -8.41
N ALA A 89 3.17 21.44 -8.13
CA ALA A 89 2.57 22.62 -8.74
C ALA A 89 3.29 23.94 -8.39
N THR A 90 4.15 23.94 -7.38
CA THR A 90 4.91 25.11 -6.92
C THR A 90 6.38 25.13 -7.37
N ASP A 91 6.87 24.08 -8.03
CA ASP A 91 8.28 23.94 -8.45
C ASP A 91 8.40 23.51 -9.93
N ASP A 92 8.99 24.37 -10.77
CA ASP A 92 9.15 24.16 -12.23
C ASP A 92 10.14 23.02 -12.60
N VAL A 93 10.83 22.44 -11.63
CA VAL A 93 11.83 21.35 -11.81
C VAL A 93 11.28 19.98 -11.37
N ALA A 94 10.06 19.92 -10.82
CA ALA A 94 9.49 18.70 -10.26
C ALA A 94 8.90 17.73 -11.32
N ALA A 95 8.76 16.45 -10.96
CA ALA A 95 8.13 15.41 -11.79
C ALA A 95 6.74 15.83 -12.30
N SER A 96 6.35 15.35 -13.48
CA SER A 96 5.09 15.78 -14.10
C SER A 96 3.87 15.40 -13.25
N VAL A 97 2.92 16.33 -13.06
CA VAL A 97 1.68 16.09 -12.30
C VAL A 97 0.92 14.83 -12.76
N PRO A 98 0.79 14.53 -14.07
CA PRO A 98 0.17 13.29 -14.53
C PRO A 98 0.86 12.03 -14.01
N ASP A 99 2.20 12.01 -13.95
CA ASP A 99 2.95 10.85 -13.47
C ASP A 99 2.71 10.63 -11.98
N VAL A 100 2.70 11.70 -11.18
CA VAL A 100 2.41 11.64 -9.74
C VAL A 100 1.01 11.09 -9.50
N VAL A 101 0.02 11.56 -10.25
CA VAL A 101 -1.37 11.07 -10.17
C VAL A 101 -1.44 9.59 -10.55
N MET A 102 -0.80 9.19 -11.65
CA MET A 102 -0.81 7.81 -12.13
C MET A 102 -0.18 6.86 -11.10
N LEU A 103 1.00 7.20 -10.58
CA LEU A 103 1.71 6.41 -9.57
C LEU A 103 0.91 6.33 -8.27
N THR A 104 0.36 7.45 -7.80
CA THR A 104 -0.51 7.48 -6.61
C THR A 104 -1.69 6.52 -6.78
N ALA A 105 -2.41 6.63 -7.89
CA ALA A 105 -3.58 5.81 -8.17
C ALA A 105 -3.22 4.32 -8.24
N MET A 106 -2.10 3.98 -8.87
CA MET A 106 -1.59 2.61 -8.95
C MET A 106 -1.32 2.03 -7.56
N TYR A 107 -0.53 2.71 -6.72
CA TYR A 107 -0.19 2.21 -5.39
C TYR A 107 -1.39 2.17 -4.45
N ALA A 108 -2.25 3.19 -4.47
CA ALA A 108 -3.50 3.19 -3.71
C ALA A 108 -4.39 2.01 -4.14
N GLY A 109 -4.48 1.74 -5.45
CA GLY A 109 -5.18 0.59 -6.00
C GLY A 109 -4.62 -0.75 -5.50
N LEU A 110 -3.31 -0.92 -5.49
CA LEU A 110 -2.66 -2.13 -4.98
C LEU A 110 -2.97 -2.37 -3.48
N PHE A 111 -2.90 -1.33 -2.66
CA PHE A 111 -3.30 -1.42 -1.25
C PHE A 111 -4.79 -1.73 -1.09
N ALA A 112 -5.66 -1.14 -1.92
CA ALA A 112 -7.09 -1.43 -1.91
C ALA A 112 -7.40 -2.88 -2.32
N VAL A 113 -6.67 -3.43 -3.29
CA VAL A 113 -6.75 -4.87 -3.65
C VAL A 113 -6.34 -5.74 -2.47
N GLY A 114 -5.26 -5.39 -1.76
CA GLY A 114 -4.87 -6.07 -0.52
C GLY A 114 -5.98 -6.06 0.54
N ALA A 115 -6.59 -4.90 0.78
CA ALA A 115 -7.71 -4.74 1.71
C ALA A 115 -8.90 -5.62 1.34
N TRP A 116 -9.26 -5.62 0.05
CA TRP A 116 -10.34 -6.44 -0.48
C TRP A 116 -10.07 -7.95 -0.31
N LEU A 117 -8.84 -8.41 -0.59
CA LEU A 117 -8.46 -9.82 -0.40
C LEU A 117 -8.60 -10.24 1.08
N PHE A 118 -8.15 -9.42 2.03
CA PHE A 118 -8.33 -9.71 3.45
C PHE A 118 -9.80 -9.70 3.89
N ALA A 119 -10.63 -8.82 3.31
CA ALA A 119 -12.07 -8.82 3.54
C ALA A 119 -12.75 -10.11 3.04
N ARG A 120 -12.29 -10.68 1.91
CA ARG A 120 -12.77 -11.98 1.40
C ARG A 120 -12.37 -13.15 2.30
N VAL A 121 -11.17 -13.11 2.89
CA VAL A 121 -10.73 -14.11 3.88
C VAL A 121 -11.65 -14.10 5.10
N ARG A 122 -12.01 -12.91 5.60
CA ARG A 122 -12.99 -12.74 6.69
C ARG A 122 -14.34 -13.34 6.33
N ALA A 123 -14.89 -12.99 5.17
CA ALA A 123 -16.21 -13.47 4.74
C ALA A 123 -16.29 -14.99 4.55
N SER A 124 -15.14 -15.65 4.31
CA SER A 124 -15.05 -17.10 4.21
C SER A 124 -15.01 -17.81 5.57
N GLY A 125 -15.18 -17.07 6.68
CA GLY A 125 -15.11 -17.64 8.02
C GLY A 125 -16.05 -17.10 9.07
N ALA A 126 -16.99 -16.25 8.66
CA ALA A 126 -18.26 -16.09 9.35
C ALA A 126 -19.24 -17.17 8.82
#